data_AF-A0A9N8FAY0-F1
#
_entry.id   AF-A0A9N8FAY0-F1
#
_cell.length_a   1.000
_cell.length_b   1.000
_cell.length_c   1.000
_cell.angle_alpha   90.00
_cell.angle_beta   90.00
_cell.angle_gamma   90.00
#
_symmetry.space_group_name_H-M   'P 1'
#
loop_
_entity.id
_entity.type
_entity.pdbx_description
1 polymer ?
#
loop_
_entity_poly.entity_id
_entity_poly.type
_entity_poly.pdbx_seq_one_letter_code
_entity_poly.pdbx_strand_id
1 'polypeptide(L)'
;MPSDDIVKKLYSKEDIRLELGLTPHKFNKKMETIAKLFKIDMKIFHSYKGQDKNNQYTFNGVAKELIKVLLKSVDYYPVDINSKKFKQNGKSKKEMIENIDNSSYMKYIYQLMKSINEIQYKRLIADIHMKDVYQNTKAWLNNGESINKKEQELYQYMTILPLHKRVELQNEVLKSIDETIFQFLAKEHRNNQIEENNELEAYTKAIKEGRNPKNDYELNHLLYKKKSITLR
;
A
#
# COMPACT_ATOMS: atom_id res chain seq x y z
N MET A 1 -13.03 15.38 -25.69
CA MET A 1 -13.17 16.58 -24.84
C MET A 1 -11.78 17.09 -24.50
N PRO A 2 -11.53 18.42 -24.56
CA PRO A 2 -10.31 19.02 -24.03
C PRO A 2 -10.10 18.62 -22.57
N SER A 3 -8.84 18.42 -22.16
CA SER A 3 -8.50 17.88 -20.85
C SER A 3 -8.98 18.75 -19.67
N ASP A 4 -9.09 20.06 -19.91
CA ASP A 4 -9.43 21.05 -18.88
C ASP A 4 -10.95 21.17 -18.64
N ASP A 5 -11.77 20.73 -19.61
CA ASP A 5 -13.23 20.71 -19.46
C ASP A 5 -13.70 19.58 -18.53
N ILE A 6 -12.96 18.47 -18.48
CA ILE A 6 -13.25 17.35 -17.59
C ILE A 6 -13.13 17.77 -16.13
N VAL A 7 -12.15 18.61 -15.80
CA VAL A 7 -11.90 19.07 -14.42
C VAL A 7 -13.00 20.01 -13.93
N LYS A 8 -13.56 20.83 -14.82
CA LYS A 8 -14.60 21.83 -14.49
C LYS A 8 -16.01 21.22 -14.46
N LYS A 9 -16.24 20.11 -15.17
CA LYS A 9 -17.53 19.43 -15.18
C LYS A 9 -17.82 18.77 -13.83
N LEU A 10 -19.04 18.95 -13.37
CA LEU A 10 -19.59 18.30 -12.18
C LEU A 10 -20.35 17.04 -12.58
N TYR A 11 -20.20 16.00 -11.77
CA TYR A 11 -20.81 14.70 -11.95
C TYR A 11 -21.53 14.30 -10.66
N SER A 12 -22.75 13.81 -10.80
CA SER A 12 -23.54 13.26 -9.70
C SER A 12 -23.12 11.83 -9.39
N LYS A 13 -23.59 11.31 -8.24
CA LYS A 13 -23.50 9.86 -7.95
C LYS A 13 -24.17 9.00 -9.03
N GLU A 14 -25.23 9.52 -9.64
CA GLU A 14 -26.03 8.78 -10.61
C GLU A 14 -25.30 8.63 -11.95
N ASP A 15 -24.58 9.67 -12.37
CA ASP A 15 -23.71 9.62 -13.56
C ASP A 15 -22.66 8.50 -13.41
N ILE A 16 -22.01 8.43 -12.24
CA ILE A 16 -21.01 7.40 -11.96
C ILE A 16 -21.66 6.01 -11.90
N ARG A 17 -22.82 5.89 -11.26
CA ARG A 17 -23.56 4.62 -11.12
C ARG A 17 -23.94 4.06 -12.49
N LEU A 18 -24.52 4.88 -13.36
CA LEU A 18 -24.94 4.52 -14.71
C LEU A 18 -23.74 4.14 -15.57
N GLU A 19 -22.67 4.94 -15.53
CA GLU A 19 -21.44 4.67 -16.28
C GLU A 19 -20.79 3.33 -15.89
N LEU A 20 -20.88 2.94 -14.62
CA LEU A 20 -20.36 1.66 -14.14
C LEU A 20 -21.37 0.49 -14.25
N GLY A 21 -22.60 0.73 -14.74
CA GLY A 21 -23.64 -0.29 -14.86
C GLY A 21 -24.04 -0.91 -13.51
N LEU A 22 -23.96 -0.16 -12.41
CA LEU A 22 -24.22 -0.68 -11.06
C LEU A 22 -25.68 -0.47 -10.66
N THR A 23 -26.26 -1.43 -9.94
CA THR A 23 -27.56 -1.21 -9.27
C THR A 23 -27.41 -0.18 -8.14
N PRO A 24 -28.46 0.58 -7.78
CA PRO A 24 -28.40 1.54 -6.68
C PRO A 24 -27.92 0.91 -5.36
N HIS A 25 -28.41 -0.29 -5.05
CA HIS A 25 -28.00 -1.03 -3.86
C HIS A 25 -26.49 -1.36 -3.86
N LYS A 26 -25.97 -1.90 -4.98
CA LYS A 26 -24.55 -2.28 -5.09
C LYS A 26 -23.65 -1.04 -5.02
N PHE A 27 -24.04 0.06 -5.68
CA PHE A 27 -23.29 1.31 -5.63
C PHE A 27 -23.20 1.87 -4.21
N ASN A 28 -24.33 1.99 -3.51
CA ASN A 28 -24.36 2.54 -2.16
C ASN A 28 -23.54 1.69 -1.18
N LYS A 29 -23.67 0.36 -1.25
CA LYS A 29 -22.87 -0.57 -0.43
C LYS A 29 -21.37 -0.37 -0.67
N LYS A 30 -20.95 -0.26 -1.93
CA LYS A 30 -19.54 -0.02 -2.29
C LYS A 30 -19.03 1.33 -1.79
N MET A 31 -19.81 2.39 -1.98
CA MET A 31 -19.46 3.72 -1.49
C MET A 31 -19.31 3.76 0.03
N GLU A 32 -20.21 3.10 0.76
CA GLU A 32 -20.11 2.98 2.23
C GLU A 32 -18.83 2.24 2.65
N THR A 33 -18.49 1.14 1.95
CA THR A 33 -17.23 0.41 2.19
C THR A 33 -16.03 1.30 1.93
N ILE A 34 -15.99 2.02 0.81
CA ILE A 34 -14.89 2.93 0.44
C ILE A 34 -14.74 4.02 1.50
N ALA A 35 -15.84 4.67 1.90
CA ALA A 35 -15.82 5.72 2.90
C ALA A 35 -15.24 5.23 4.23
N LYS A 36 -15.60 4.01 4.67
CA LYS A 36 -15.07 3.40 5.89
C LYS A 36 -13.59 3.00 5.77
N LEU A 37 -13.20 2.36 4.68
CA LEU A 37 -11.82 1.89 4.46
C LEU A 37 -10.83 3.04 4.46
N PHE A 38 -11.13 4.07 3.68
CA PHE A 38 -10.23 5.18 3.43
C PHE A 38 -10.50 6.39 4.34
N LYS A 39 -11.45 6.26 5.28
CA LYS A 39 -11.88 7.34 6.18
C LYS A 39 -12.20 8.63 5.42
N ILE A 40 -12.85 8.49 4.28
CA ILE A 40 -13.23 9.63 3.43
C ILE A 40 -14.47 10.28 4.06
N ASP A 41 -14.35 11.55 4.44
CA ASP A 41 -15.51 12.34 4.83
C ASP A 41 -16.35 12.67 3.59
N MET A 42 -17.38 11.88 3.35
CA MET A 42 -18.27 12.05 2.21
C MET A 42 -19.03 13.39 2.23
N LYS A 43 -19.05 14.12 3.36
CA LYS A 43 -19.64 15.48 3.44
C LYS A 43 -18.92 16.48 2.54
N ILE A 44 -17.62 16.29 2.24
CA ILE A 44 -16.88 17.18 1.35
C ILE A 44 -17.42 17.17 -0.09
N PHE A 45 -18.10 16.08 -0.48
CA PHE A 45 -18.74 15.94 -1.78
C PHE A 45 -20.21 16.39 -1.77
N HIS A 46 -20.74 16.80 -0.60
CA HIS A 46 -22.05 17.44 -0.50
C HIS A 46 -21.88 18.94 -0.75
N SER A 47 -21.89 19.34 -2.03
CA SER A 47 -21.77 20.74 -2.42
C SER A 47 -23.11 21.37 -2.77
N TYR A 48 -23.51 22.33 -1.92
CA TYR A 48 -24.67 23.24 -1.98
C TYR A 48 -24.67 24.23 -3.17
N LYS A 49 -23.69 24.19 -4.08
CA LYS A 49 -23.56 25.12 -5.22
C LYS A 49 -23.97 24.47 -6.55
N GLY A 50 -25.25 24.14 -6.67
CA GLY A 50 -25.93 24.44 -7.94
C GLY A 50 -26.64 23.34 -8.73
N GLN A 51 -26.96 22.14 -8.22
CA GLN A 51 -27.98 21.30 -8.87
C GLN A 51 -28.54 20.19 -7.94
N ASP A 52 -29.88 20.17 -7.88
CA ASP A 52 -30.83 19.31 -7.13
C ASP A 52 -30.43 18.71 -5.78
N LYS A 53 -31.23 19.03 -4.75
CA LYS A 53 -31.20 18.44 -3.39
C LYS A 53 -31.28 16.90 -3.39
N ASN A 54 -31.73 16.29 -4.48
CA ASN A 54 -31.86 14.83 -4.64
C ASN A 54 -30.54 14.12 -4.98
N ASN A 55 -29.53 14.84 -5.49
CA ASN A 55 -28.19 14.33 -5.75
C ASN A 55 -27.24 14.69 -4.60
N GLN A 56 -27.26 13.88 -3.56
CA GLN A 56 -26.48 14.08 -2.33
C GLN A 56 -24.95 14.21 -2.52
N TYR A 57 -24.40 13.81 -3.68
CA TYR A 57 -22.98 13.91 -3.97
C TYR A 57 -22.69 14.52 -5.33
N THR A 58 -21.73 15.43 -5.36
CA THR A 58 -21.19 16.06 -6.57
C THR A 58 -19.68 15.91 -6.60
N PHE A 59 -19.14 15.46 -7.74
CA PHE A 59 -17.72 15.20 -7.96
C PHE A 59 -17.24 16.03 -9.15
N ASN A 60 -16.06 16.63 -9.04
CA ASN A 60 -15.36 17.12 -10.23
C ASN A 60 -14.79 15.94 -11.03
N GLY A 61 -14.33 16.17 -12.27
CA GLY A 61 -13.82 15.07 -13.11
C GLY A 61 -12.67 14.27 -12.50
N VAL A 62 -11.80 14.91 -11.72
CA VAL A 62 -10.69 14.21 -11.04
C VAL A 62 -11.23 13.27 -9.96
N ALA A 63 -12.07 13.78 -9.06
CA ALA A 63 -12.67 13.00 -7.98
C ALA A 63 -13.55 11.86 -8.53
N LYS A 64 -14.28 12.11 -9.62
CA LYS A 64 -15.05 11.10 -10.34
C LYS A 64 -14.18 9.94 -10.79
N GLU A 65 -13.08 10.21 -11.48
CA GLU A 65 -12.19 9.15 -11.99
C GLU A 65 -11.53 8.37 -10.85
N LEU A 66 -11.09 9.04 -9.78
CA LEU A 66 -10.52 8.37 -8.61
C LEU A 66 -11.55 7.49 -7.89
N ILE A 67 -12.78 7.94 -7.73
CA ILE A 67 -13.86 7.14 -7.13
C ILE A 67 -14.21 5.94 -8.01
N LYS A 68 -14.21 6.11 -9.33
CA LYS A 68 -14.40 4.99 -10.27
C LYS A 68 -13.34 3.91 -10.07
N VAL A 69 -12.07 4.28 -9.90
CA VAL A 69 -10.99 3.34 -9.57
C VAL A 69 -11.33 2.56 -8.31
N LEU A 70 -11.69 3.25 -7.23
CA LEU A 70 -12.03 2.60 -5.96
C LEU A 70 -13.27 1.69 -6.09
N LEU A 71 -14.31 2.13 -6.79
CA LEU A 71 -15.54 1.35 -7.02
C LEU A 71 -15.31 0.07 -7.83
N LYS A 72 -14.38 0.10 -8.79
CA LYS A 72 -13.99 -1.08 -9.58
C LYS A 72 -13.16 -2.07 -8.76
N SER A 73 -12.38 -1.60 -7.79
CA SER A 73 -11.46 -2.45 -7.03
C SER A 73 -11.98 -2.91 -5.66
N VAL A 74 -12.94 -2.22 -5.05
CA VAL A 74 -13.36 -2.49 -3.65
C VAL A 74 -13.90 -3.91 -3.42
N ASP A 75 -14.49 -4.54 -4.44
CA ASP A 75 -14.96 -5.94 -4.34
C ASP A 75 -13.80 -6.94 -4.14
N TYR A 76 -12.59 -6.56 -4.53
CA TYR A 76 -11.39 -7.37 -4.39
C TYR A 76 -10.66 -7.13 -3.07
N TYR A 77 -11.10 -6.15 -2.27
CA TYR A 77 -10.47 -5.89 -0.98
C TYR A 77 -10.57 -7.14 -0.09
N PRO A 78 -9.46 -7.66 0.46
CA PRO A 78 -9.41 -9.02 0.98
C PRO A 78 -10.12 -9.20 2.33
N VAL A 79 -10.70 -8.14 2.89
CA VAL A 79 -11.41 -8.19 4.18
C VAL A 79 -12.82 -7.63 4.04
N ASP A 80 -13.82 -8.43 4.41
CA ASP A 80 -15.18 -7.91 4.54
C ASP A 80 -15.34 -7.07 5.81
N ILE A 81 -15.05 -5.78 5.66
CA ILE A 81 -15.16 -4.81 6.75
C ILE A 81 -16.60 -4.54 7.21
N ASN A 82 -17.59 -4.99 6.43
CA ASN A 82 -18.99 -4.84 6.81
C ASN A 82 -19.52 -6.07 7.58
N SER A 83 -18.74 -7.15 7.64
CA SER A 83 -19.10 -8.35 8.38
C SER A 83 -19.29 -8.07 9.88
N LYS A 84 -20.19 -8.80 10.53
CA LYS A 84 -20.42 -8.69 11.98
C LYS A 84 -19.14 -8.97 12.78
N LYS A 85 -18.32 -9.90 12.30
CA LYS A 85 -17.04 -10.29 12.91
C LYS A 85 -15.99 -9.16 12.88
N PHE A 86 -15.94 -8.37 11.81
CA PHE A 86 -15.03 -7.22 11.70
C PHE A 86 -15.49 -6.02 12.55
N LYS A 87 -16.80 -5.88 12.77
CA LYS A 87 -17.40 -4.83 13.62
C LYS A 87 -17.22 -5.09 15.12
N GLN A 88 -16.94 -6.33 15.53
CA GLN A 88 -16.57 -6.64 16.90
C GLN A 88 -15.13 -6.17 17.13
N ASN A 89 -14.96 -5.12 17.93
CA ASN A 89 -13.64 -4.66 18.35
C ASN A 89 -13.01 -5.73 19.24
N GLY A 90 -11.86 -6.29 18.82
CA GLY A 90 -11.15 -7.31 19.60
C GLY A 90 -10.22 -8.20 18.77
N LYS A 91 -9.91 -9.37 19.34
CA LYS A 91 -8.99 -10.40 18.81
C LYS A 91 -9.35 -10.84 17.38
N SER A 92 -10.65 -10.94 17.07
CA SER A 92 -11.17 -11.37 15.76
C SER A 92 -10.76 -10.44 14.61
N LYS A 93 -10.73 -9.12 14.83
CA LYS A 93 -10.35 -8.16 13.78
C LYS A 93 -8.85 -8.21 13.50
N LYS A 94 -8.03 -8.36 14.56
CA LYS A 94 -6.58 -8.48 14.44
C LYS A 94 -6.20 -9.79 13.74
N GLU A 95 -6.79 -10.91 14.17
CA GLU A 95 -6.62 -12.21 13.53
C GLU A 95 -7.06 -12.20 12.05
N MET A 96 -8.15 -11.49 11.70
CA MET A 96 -8.58 -11.35 10.30
C MET A 96 -7.59 -10.59 9.43
N ILE A 97 -6.90 -9.60 9.99
CA ILE A 97 -5.89 -8.81 9.25
C ILE A 97 -4.58 -9.58 9.14
N GLU A 98 -4.16 -10.25 10.21
CA GLU A 98 -2.92 -11.04 10.26
C GLU A 98 -2.98 -12.27 9.35
N ASN A 99 -4.17 -12.84 9.14
CA ASN A 99 -4.37 -14.02 8.28
C ASN A 99 -4.84 -13.65 6.86
N ILE A 100 -4.68 -12.40 6.42
CA ILE A 100 -4.95 -12.05 5.01
C ILE A 100 -3.96 -12.82 4.14
N ASP A 101 -4.50 -13.64 3.26
CA ASP A 101 -3.71 -14.30 2.23
C ASP A 101 -3.07 -13.26 1.30
N ASN A 102 -1.76 -13.34 1.15
CA ASN A 102 -0.97 -12.46 0.29
C ASN A 102 -1.50 -12.45 -1.15
N SER A 103 -1.98 -13.59 -1.66
CA SER A 103 -2.52 -13.67 -3.03
C SER A 103 -3.78 -12.82 -3.21
N SER A 104 -4.61 -12.74 -2.17
CA SER A 104 -5.84 -11.96 -2.16
C SER A 104 -5.54 -10.46 -2.11
N TYR A 105 -4.53 -10.05 -1.34
CA TYR A 105 -4.06 -8.66 -1.34
C TYR A 105 -3.42 -8.25 -2.66
N MET A 106 -2.62 -9.13 -3.27
CA MET A 106 -2.05 -8.94 -4.60
C MET A 106 -3.14 -8.70 -5.66
N LYS A 107 -4.19 -9.53 -5.68
CA LYS A 107 -5.34 -9.39 -6.59
C LYS A 107 -6.01 -8.02 -6.46
N TYR A 108 -6.19 -7.53 -5.22
CA TYR A 108 -6.72 -6.20 -4.97
C TYR A 108 -5.86 -5.09 -5.58
N ILE A 109 -4.54 -5.15 -5.37
CA ILE A 109 -3.59 -4.18 -5.93
C ILE A 109 -3.59 -4.22 -7.46
N TYR A 110 -3.55 -5.40 -8.08
CA TYR A 110 -3.63 -5.53 -9.54
C TYR A 110 -4.89 -4.87 -10.09
N GLN A 111 -6.03 -5.08 -9.44
CA GLN A 111 -7.29 -4.47 -9.87
C GLN A 111 -7.27 -2.93 -9.71
N LEU A 112 -6.66 -2.39 -8.65
CA LEU A 112 -6.42 -0.95 -8.52
C LEU A 112 -5.55 -0.42 -9.66
N MET A 113 -4.40 -1.04 -9.93
CA MET A 113 -3.49 -0.59 -10.99
C MET A 113 -4.13 -0.67 -12.38
N LYS A 114 -4.85 -1.76 -12.66
CA LYS A 114 -5.64 -1.91 -13.88
C LYS A 114 -6.66 -0.79 -14.03
N SER A 115 -7.43 -0.53 -12.97
CA SER A 115 -8.47 0.52 -12.98
C SER A 115 -7.88 1.93 -13.13
N ILE A 116 -6.69 2.19 -12.58
CA ILE A 116 -5.95 3.46 -12.80
C ILE A 116 -5.62 3.67 -14.28
N ASN A 117 -5.18 2.61 -14.97
CA ASN A 117 -4.83 2.70 -16.40
C ASN A 117 -6.06 2.90 -17.30
N GLU A 118 -7.28 2.66 -16.79
CA GLU A 118 -8.54 2.91 -17.50
C GLU A 118 -9.09 4.33 -17.29
N ILE A 119 -8.43 5.18 -16.50
CA ILE A 119 -8.82 6.58 -16.29
C ILE A 119 -8.83 7.33 -17.62
N GLN A 120 -9.85 8.14 -17.87
CA GLN A 120 -9.92 8.89 -19.13
C GLN A 120 -8.97 10.10 -19.17
N TYR A 121 -8.74 10.72 -18.02
CA TYR A 121 -7.92 11.92 -17.90
C TYR A 121 -6.42 11.58 -17.82
N LYS A 122 -5.74 11.58 -18.98
CA LYS A 122 -4.32 11.17 -19.12
C LYS A 122 -3.35 11.89 -18.18
N ARG A 123 -3.55 13.18 -17.89
CA ARG A 123 -2.69 13.93 -16.96
C ARG A 123 -2.77 13.38 -15.53
N LEU A 124 -3.94 12.93 -15.09
CA LEU A 124 -4.11 12.28 -13.79
C LEU A 124 -3.43 10.92 -13.74
N ILE A 125 -3.45 10.14 -14.82
CA ILE A 125 -2.67 8.90 -14.90
C ILE A 125 -1.18 9.20 -14.72
N ALA A 126 -0.66 10.18 -15.45
CA ALA A 126 0.73 10.58 -15.36
C ALA A 126 1.11 11.03 -13.94
N ASP A 127 0.28 11.87 -13.30
CA ASP A 127 0.49 12.28 -11.91
C ASP A 127 0.52 11.08 -10.96
N ILE A 128 -0.44 10.15 -11.07
CA ILE A 128 -0.47 8.94 -10.23
C ILE A 128 0.77 8.08 -10.48
N HIS A 129 1.15 7.88 -11.75
CA HIS A 129 2.33 7.09 -12.11
C HIS A 129 3.61 7.73 -11.58
N MET A 130 3.71 9.04 -11.50
CA MET A 130 4.90 9.72 -10.97
C MET A 130 5.05 9.61 -9.44
N LYS A 131 4.02 9.16 -8.71
CA LYS A 131 4.11 9.02 -7.25
C LYS A 131 4.97 7.83 -6.84
N ASP A 132 5.86 8.06 -5.87
CA ASP A 132 6.73 7.04 -5.30
C ASP A 132 5.96 5.79 -4.84
N VAL A 133 4.81 5.99 -4.18
CA VAL A 133 3.98 4.88 -3.70
C VAL A 133 3.53 3.97 -4.85
N TYR A 134 3.17 4.54 -6.01
CA TYR A 134 2.78 3.78 -7.18
C TYR A 134 3.98 3.04 -7.78
N GLN A 135 5.12 3.73 -7.95
CA GLN A 135 6.33 3.12 -8.51
C GLN A 135 6.88 2.00 -7.62
N ASN A 136 6.93 2.21 -6.31
CA ASN A 136 7.36 1.20 -5.34
C ASN A 136 6.43 -0.02 -5.35
N THR A 137 5.11 0.21 -5.42
CA THR A 137 4.13 -0.89 -5.52
C THR A 137 4.30 -1.65 -6.83
N LYS A 138 4.47 -0.95 -7.97
CA LYS A 138 4.72 -1.56 -9.28
C LYS A 138 6.01 -2.39 -9.27
N ALA A 139 7.09 -1.86 -8.70
CA ALA A 139 8.35 -2.58 -8.58
C ALA A 139 8.21 -3.85 -7.72
N TRP A 140 7.51 -3.74 -6.59
CA TRP A 140 7.22 -4.89 -5.72
C TRP A 140 6.43 -5.99 -6.45
N LEU A 141 5.39 -5.63 -7.21
CA LEU A 141 4.63 -6.61 -8.01
C LEU A 141 5.50 -7.27 -9.08
N ASN A 142 6.24 -6.47 -9.86
CA ASN A 142 7.10 -6.99 -10.93
C ASN A 142 8.18 -7.94 -10.38
N ASN A 143 8.74 -7.64 -9.21
CA ASN A 143 9.69 -8.52 -8.53
C ASN A 143 9.02 -9.83 -8.09
N GLY A 144 7.80 -9.75 -7.53
CA GLY A 144 7.01 -10.93 -7.17
C GLY A 144 6.68 -11.81 -8.37
N GLU A 145 6.26 -11.23 -9.50
CA GLU A 145 6.02 -11.97 -10.75
C GLU A 145 7.30 -12.63 -11.28
N SER A 146 8.43 -11.93 -11.20
CA SER A 146 9.73 -12.45 -11.64
C SER A 146 10.19 -13.64 -10.80
N ILE A 147 10.00 -13.57 -9.47
CA ILE A 147 10.28 -14.68 -8.55
C ILE A 147 9.38 -15.87 -8.87
N ASN A 148 8.08 -15.67 -9.01
CA ASN A 148 7.13 -16.74 -9.33
C ASN A 148 7.47 -17.43 -10.67
N LYS A 149 7.89 -16.65 -11.68
CA LYS A 149 8.34 -17.21 -12.96
C LYS A 149 9.59 -18.08 -12.79
N LYS A 150 10.56 -17.62 -12.01
CA LYS A 150 11.79 -18.40 -11.72
C LYS A 150 11.48 -19.67 -10.93
N GLU A 151 10.55 -19.60 -9.98
CA GLU A 151 10.07 -20.77 -9.25
C GLU A 151 9.44 -21.81 -10.21
N GLN A 152 8.60 -21.38 -11.15
CA GLN A 152 8.02 -22.26 -12.17
C GLN A 152 9.06 -22.89 -13.09
N GLU A 153 10.03 -22.10 -13.57
CA GLU A 153 11.16 -22.60 -14.37
C GLU A 153 11.95 -23.66 -13.59
N LEU A 154 12.23 -23.42 -12.30
CA LEU A 154 12.90 -24.38 -11.42
C LEU A 154 12.07 -25.67 -11.28
N TYR A 155 10.76 -25.59 -11.04
CA TYR A 155 9.90 -26.78 -10.95
C TYR A 155 9.93 -27.60 -12.24
N GLN A 156 9.80 -26.95 -13.41
CA GLN A 156 9.87 -27.64 -14.69
C GLN A 156 11.20 -28.38 -14.85
N TYR A 157 12.31 -27.73 -14.52
CA TYR A 157 13.62 -28.37 -14.55
C TYR A 157 13.75 -29.54 -13.55
N MET A 158 13.19 -29.41 -12.35
CA MET A 158 13.22 -30.48 -11.36
C MET A 158 12.43 -31.71 -11.80
N THR A 159 11.32 -31.55 -12.52
CA THR A 159 10.47 -32.68 -12.94
C THR A 159 11.18 -33.70 -13.84
N ILE A 160 12.20 -33.27 -14.58
CA ILE A 160 12.99 -34.17 -15.46
C ILE A 160 14.13 -34.89 -14.73
N LEU A 161 14.40 -34.54 -13.46
CA LEU A 161 15.51 -35.11 -12.69
C LEU A 161 15.09 -36.33 -11.85
N PRO A 162 16.01 -37.28 -11.63
CA PRO A 162 15.85 -38.34 -10.61
C PRO A 162 15.60 -37.74 -9.21
N LEU A 163 14.88 -38.48 -8.37
CA LEU A 163 14.46 -37.98 -7.04
C LEU A 163 15.62 -37.47 -6.18
N HIS A 164 16.75 -38.19 -6.14
CA HIS A 164 17.91 -37.77 -5.34
C HIS A 164 18.50 -36.44 -5.82
N LYS A 165 18.55 -36.19 -7.14
CA LYS A 165 19.01 -34.92 -7.70
C LYS A 165 18.04 -33.77 -7.45
N ARG A 166 16.73 -34.06 -7.43
CA ARG A 166 15.73 -33.06 -7.01
C ARG A 166 15.95 -32.61 -5.57
N VAL A 167 16.17 -33.55 -4.66
CA VAL A 167 16.40 -33.25 -3.24
C VAL A 167 17.69 -32.45 -3.04
N GLU A 168 18.77 -32.83 -3.72
CA GLU A 168 20.05 -32.10 -3.70
C GLU A 168 19.86 -30.64 -4.15
N LEU A 169 19.24 -30.43 -5.32
CA LEU A 169 18.99 -29.10 -5.87
C LEU A 169 18.07 -28.25 -4.97
N GLN A 170 17.02 -28.85 -4.40
CA GLN A 170 16.12 -28.15 -3.46
C GLN A 170 16.87 -27.64 -2.23
N ASN A 171 17.77 -28.45 -1.67
CA ASN A 171 18.57 -28.05 -0.52
C ASN A 171 19.56 -26.92 -0.88
N GLU A 172 20.18 -26.97 -2.06
CA GLU A 172 21.07 -25.91 -2.54
C GLU A 172 20.32 -24.58 -2.75
N VAL A 173 19.13 -24.63 -3.34
CA VAL A 173 18.27 -23.45 -3.53
C VAL A 173 17.87 -22.87 -2.17
N LEU A 174 17.40 -23.69 -1.24
CA LEU A 174 17.02 -23.25 0.10
C LEU A 174 18.20 -22.61 0.84
N LYS A 175 19.38 -23.24 0.79
CA LYS A 175 20.60 -22.69 1.40
C LYS A 175 20.97 -21.34 0.79
N SER A 176 20.90 -21.21 -0.53
CA SER A 176 21.23 -19.97 -1.24
C SER A 176 20.26 -18.84 -0.88
N ILE A 177 18.97 -19.15 -0.73
CA ILE A 177 17.96 -18.18 -0.28
C ILE A 177 18.26 -17.72 1.14
N ASP A 178 18.51 -18.65 2.07
CA ASP A 178 18.80 -18.35 3.47
C ASP A 178 20.05 -17.45 3.61
N GLU A 179 21.15 -17.82 2.95
CA GLU A 179 22.39 -17.03 2.94
C GLU A 179 22.17 -15.63 2.37
N THR A 180 21.38 -15.50 1.29
CA THR A 180 21.07 -14.20 0.69
C THR A 180 20.25 -13.32 1.63
N ILE A 181 19.23 -13.88 2.28
CA ILE A 181 18.42 -13.16 3.27
C ILE A 181 19.29 -12.71 4.44
N PHE A 182 20.12 -13.59 4.98
CA PHE A 182 21.02 -13.27 6.07
C PHE A 182 21.98 -12.12 5.71
N GLN A 183 22.62 -12.19 4.53
CA GLN A 183 23.52 -11.13 4.06
C GLN A 183 22.80 -9.79 3.90
N PHE A 184 21.57 -9.80 3.38
CA PHE A 184 20.76 -8.60 3.24
C PHE A 184 20.46 -7.97 4.61
N LEU A 185 19.95 -8.77 5.57
CA LEU A 185 19.62 -8.32 6.92
C LEU A 185 20.86 -7.80 7.66
N ALA A 186 22.00 -8.50 7.54
CA ALA A 186 23.25 -8.06 8.14
C ALA A 186 23.75 -6.73 7.56
N LYS A 187 23.56 -6.52 6.25
CA LYS A 187 23.92 -5.25 5.59
C LYS A 187 23.03 -4.10 6.05
N GLU A 188 21.71 -4.29 6.09
CA GLU A 188 20.80 -3.26 6.61
C GLU A 188 21.11 -2.91 8.07
N HIS A 189 21.35 -3.92 8.91
CA HIS A 189 21.68 -3.68 10.32
C HIS A 189 22.95 -2.83 10.47
N ARG A 190 23.99 -3.10 9.68
CA ARG A 190 25.22 -2.27 9.65
C ARG A 190 24.94 -0.85 9.17
N ASN A 191 24.16 -0.68 8.11
CA ASN A 191 23.83 0.65 7.59
C ASN A 191 23.06 1.48 8.64
N ASN A 192 22.09 0.88 9.32
CA ASN A 192 21.34 1.56 10.38
C ASN A 192 22.26 1.95 11.54
N GLN A 193 23.20 1.09 11.94
CA GLN A 193 24.20 1.44 12.96
C GLN A 193 25.09 2.62 12.52
N ILE A 194 25.47 2.68 11.25
CA ILE A 194 26.26 3.78 10.69
C ILE A 194 25.45 5.09 10.71
N GLU A 195 24.20 5.07 10.28
CA GLU A 195 23.31 6.25 10.34
C GLU A 195 23.13 6.75 11.78
N GLU A 196 22.83 5.86 12.72
CA GLU A 196 22.69 6.21 14.14
C GLU A 196 23.99 6.81 14.72
N ASN A 197 25.15 6.29 14.32
CA ASN A 197 26.44 6.83 14.76
C ASN A 197 26.73 8.19 14.13
N ASN A 198 26.41 8.38 12.84
CA ASN A 198 26.58 9.66 12.16
C ASN A 198 25.67 10.75 12.75
N GLU A 199 24.42 10.41 13.08
CA GLU A 199 23.52 11.30 13.81
C GLU A 199 24.13 11.68 15.16
N LEU A 200 24.59 10.69 15.93
CA LEU A 200 25.23 10.92 17.24
C LEU A 200 26.45 11.86 17.13
N GLU A 201 27.29 11.68 16.11
CA GLU A 201 28.46 12.53 15.86
C GLU A 201 28.05 13.96 15.49
N ALA A 202 27.08 14.14 14.59
CA ALA A 202 26.56 15.44 14.19
C ALA A 202 25.96 16.21 15.39
N TYR A 203 25.21 15.51 16.25
CA TYR A 203 24.65 16.09 17.47
C TYR A 203 25.72 16.40 18.52
N THR A 204 26.71 15.52 18.71
CA THR A 204 27.85 15.76 19.64
C THR A 204 28.63 17.00 19.21
N LYS A 205 28.82 17.18 17.89
CA LYS A 205 29.49 18.35 17.32
C LYS A 205 28.67 19.63 17.55
N ALA A 206 27.36 19.60 17.33
CA ALA A 206 26.48 20.75 17.56
C ALA A 206 26.51 21.22 19.03
N ILE A 207 26.54 20.29 20.00
CA ILE A 207 26.65 20.61 21.44
C ILE A 207 28.00 21.24 21.76
N LYS A 208 29.11 20.68 21.28
CA LYS A 208 30.46 21.25 21.46
C LYS A 208 30.58 22.65 20.87
N GLU A 209 29.84 22.94 19.80
CA GLU A 209 29.78 24.25 19.13
C GLU A 209 28.78 25.23 19.78
N GLY A 210 28.15 24.86 20.90
CA GLY A 210 27.21 25.72 21.63
C GLY A 210 25.87 25.95 20.93
N ARG A 211 25.58 25.20 19.86
CA ARG A 211 24.30 25.23 19.15
C ARG A 211 23.37 24.22 19.84
N ASN A 212 22.39 24.73 20.58
CA ASN A 212 21.25 23.99 21.19
C ASN A 212 21.42 23.44 22.63
N PRO A 213 21.48 24.30 23.66
CA PRO A 213 21.80 23.91 25.06
C PRO A 213 20.63 23.30 25.89
N LYS A 214 19.44 23.04 25.30
CA LYS A 214 18.23 22.66 26.07
C LYS A 214 17.87 21.16 26.09
N ASN A 215 18.61 20.28 25.40
CA ASN A 215 18.27 18.84 25.28
C ASN A 215 19.15 17.89 26.12
N ASP A 216 19.87 18.40 27.12
CA ASP A 216 20.88 17.64 27.89
C ASP A 216 20.30 16.43 28.68
N TYR A 217 19.02 16.48 29.07
CA TYR A 217 18.39 15.44 29.89
C TYR A 217 17.91 14.23 29.08
N GLU A 218 17.26 14.46 27.92
CA GLU A 218 16.81 13.38 27.02
C GLU A 218 18.02 12.62 26.43
N LEU A 219 19.14 13.31 26.25
CA LEU A 219 20.40 12.76 25.76
C LEU A 219 21.06 11.80 26.75
N ASN A 220 21.19 12.18 28.02
CA ASN A 220 21.73 11.29 29.05
C ASN A 220 20.87 10.03 29.21
N HIS A 221 19.55 10.15 29.08
CA HIS A 221 18.63 9.02 29.13
C HIS A 221 18.80 8.06 27.91
N LEU A 222 18.94 8.59 26.69
CA LEU A 222 19.19 7.78 25.48
C LEU A 222 20.56 7.08 25.53
N LEU A 223 21.61 7.78 25.97
CA LEU A 223 22.96 7.22 26.14
C LEU A 223 23.01 6.15 27.24
N TYR A 224 22.31 6.35 28.35
CA TYR A 224 22.18 5.37 29.44
C TYR A 224 21.46 4.10 28.98
N LYS A 225 20.34 4.24 28.25
CA LYS A 225 19.56 3.11 27.74
C LYS A 225 20.39 2.25 26.77
N LYS A 226 21.19 2.86 25.88
CA LYS A 226 22.09 2.12 24.97
C LYS A 226 23.22 1.39 25.70
N LYS A 227 23.89 2.00 26.70
CA LYS A 227 24.93 1.32 27.51
C LYS A 227 24.40 0.08 28.24
N SER A 228 23.13 0.08 28.65
CA SER A 228 22.50 -1.07 29.31
C SER A 228 22.18 -2.25 28.37
N ILE A 229 22.10 -2.02 27.06
CA ILE A 229 21.85 -3.05 26.05
C ILE A 229 23.17 -3.72 25.63
N THR A 230 24.30 -3.03 25.67
CA THR A 230 25.63 -3.58 25.33
C THR A 230 26.22 -4.51 26.40
N LEU A 231 25.60 -4.61 27.59
CA LEU A 231 26.06 -5.42 28.73
C LEU A 231 25.21 -6.69 28.98
N ARG A 232 24.37 -7.11 28.02
CA ARG A 232 23.66 -8.41 28.03
C ARG A 232 24.02 -9.19 26.78
#